data_AF-A0A0Q0NLW8-F1
#
_entry.id   AF-A0A0Q0NLW8-F1
#
_cell.length_a   1.000
_cell.length_b   1.000
_cell.length_c   1.000
_cell.angle_alpha   90.00
_cell.angle_beta   90.00
_cell.angle_gamma   90.00
#
_symmetry.space_group_name_H-M   'P 1'
#
loop_
_entity.id
_entity.type
_entity.pdbx_description
1 polymer ?
#
loop_
_entity_poly.entity_id
_entity_poly.type
_entity_poly.pdbx_seq_one_letter_code
_entity_poly.pdbx_strand_id
1 'polypeptide(L)'
;MNNLDAIYVDVDDFCLLFEPQWLEHLISTGEKQRIKPSRLSSSEVMTRLIAFHQSGYRDFKTYYTKFVCQYWRHYSPDLVSYTRMLKLLGYLTRSM
;
A
#
# COMPACT_ATOMS: atom_id res chain seq x y z
N MET A 1 -3.85 15.24 12.99
CA MET A 1 -3.16 14.69 11.81
C MET A 1 -2.04 13.82 12.34
N ASN A 2 -2.13 12.51 12.16
CA ASN A 2 -0.97 11.65 12.40
C ASN A 2 0.12 12.05 11.41
N ASN A 3 1.38 12.01 11.85
CA ASN A 3 2.51 12.30 10.98
C ASN A 3 2.60 11.19 9.92
N LEU A 4 2.36 11.54 8.65
CA LEU A 4 2.40 10.58 7.54
C LEU A 4 3.74 9.87 7.47
N ASP A 5 4.82 10.59 7.75
CA ASP A 5 6.18 10.06 7.75
C ASP A 5 6.35 9.00 8.85
N ALA A 6 5.76 9.23 10.03
CA ALA A 6 5.81 8.24 11.11
C ALA A 6 5.05 6.96 10.75
N ILE A 7 3.85 7.09 10.17
CA ILE A 7 3.07 5.92 9.69
C ILE A 7 3.87 5.20 8.60
N TYR A 8 4.47 5.94 7.67
CA TYR A 8 5.24 5.34 6.59
C TYR A 8 6.44 4.56 7.13
N VAL A 9 7.23 5.15 8.04
CA VAL A 9 8.39 4.49 8.66
C VAL A 9 7.98 3.20 9.37
N ASP A 10 6.95 3.27 10.23
CA ASP A 10 6.48 2.08 10.97
C ASP A 10 6.01 0.97 10.02
N VAL A 11 5.30 1.33 8.94
CA VAL A 11 4.80 0.38 7.94
C VAL A 11 5.92 -0.17 7.07
N ASP A 12 6.91 0.64 6.70
CA ASP A 12 8.04 0.22 5.88
C ASP A 12 8.92 -0.77 6.66
N ASP A 13 9.23 -0.48 7.93
CA ASP A 13 9.95 -1.39 8.82
C ASP A 13 9.20 -2.73 8.98
N PHE A 14 7.87 -2.66 9.13
CA PHE A 14 7.02 -3.85 9.15
C PHE A 14 7.16 -4.66 7.84
N CYS A 15 7.02 -4.02 6.67
CA CYS A 15 7.10 -4.69 5.38
C CYS A 15 8.49 -5.32 5.15
N LEU A 16 9.57 -4.63 5.54
CA LEU A 16 10.94 -5.13 5.41
C LEU A 16 11.16 -6.44 6.21
N LEU A 17 10.52 -6.57 7.37
CA LEU A 17 10.60 -7.77 8.19
C LEU A 17 9.62 -8.86 7.76
N PHE A 18 8.38 -8.47 7.43
CA PHE A 18 7.29 -9.39 7.15
C PHE A 18 7.34 -9.99 5.76
N GLU A 19 7.59 -9.20 4.71
CA GLU A 19 7.52 -9.67 3.32
C GLU A 19 8.45 -10.86 3.04
N PRO A 20 9.74 -10.88 3.48
CA PRO A 20 10.61 -12.02 3.22
C PRO A 20 10.10 -13.32 3.85
N GLN A 21 9.64 -13.23 5.10
CA GLN A 21 9.09 -14.38 5.84
C GLN A 21 7.81 -14.90 5.21
N TRP A 22 6.94 -13.99 4.78
CA TRP A 22 5.71 -14.32 4.07
C TRP A 22 5.99 -15.02 2.74
N LEU A 23 6.94 -14.53 1.96
CA LEU A 23 7.34 -15.15 0.70
C LEU A 23 7.92 -16.55 0.91
N GLU A 24 8.74 -16.75 1.94
CA GLU A 24 9.24 -18.07 2.31
C GLU A 24 8.10 -19.02 2.67
N HIS A 25 7.12 -18.54 3.45
CA HIS A 25 5.93 -19.31 3.79
C HIS A 25 5.14 -19.75 2.54
N LEU A 26 4.84 -18.82 1.62
CA LEU A 26 4.14 -19.12 0.36
C LEU A 26 4.86 -20.15 -0.51
N ILE A 27 6.20 -20.11 -0.53
CA ILE A 27 7.00 -21.11 -1.25
C ILE A 27 6.87 -22.48 -0.58
N SER A 28 6.91 -22.52 0.77
CA SER A 28 6.83 -23.75 1.55
C SER A 28 5.48 -24.46 1.45
N THR A 29 4.37 -23.70 1.42
CA THR A 29 3.00 -24.24 1.34
C THR A 29 2.57 -24.56 -0.09
N GLY A 30 3.36 -24.16 -1.09
CA GLY A 30 3.03 -24.34 -2.50
C GLY A 30 2.03 -23.31 -3.04
N GLU A 31 1.62 -22.32 -2.23
CA GLU A 31 0.77 -21.19 -2.61
C GLU A 31 1.54 -20.15 -3.43
N LYS A 32 2.17 -20.60 -4.52
CA LYS A 32 3.03 -19.76 -5.35
C LYS A 32 2.23 -18.64 -6.00
N GLN A 33 2.44 -17.41 -5.53
CA GLN A 33 1.94 -16.20 -6.18
C GLN A 33 3.04 -15.56 -7.02
N ARG A 34 2.68 -15.08 -8.22
CA ARG A 34 3.61 -14.35 -9.08
C ARG A 34 3.90 -12.98 -8.47
N ILE A 35 5.11 -12.78 -7.97
CA ILE A 35 5.60 -11.45 -7.58
C ILE A 35 5.90 -10.67 -8.86
N LYS A 36 5.11 -9.63 -9.14
CA LYS A 36 5.36 -8.71 -10.26
C LYS A 36 5.85 -7.39 -9.69
N PRO A 37 7.02 -6.89 -10.11
CA PRO A 37 7.47 -5.57 -9.68
C PRO A 37 6.40 -4.52 -10.01
N SER A 38 6.08 -3.73 -8.99
CA SER A 38 5.13 -2.62 -9.04
C SER A 38 5.90 -1.32 -8.89
N ARG A 39 5.35 -0.23 -9.42
CA ARG A 39 5.89 1.12 -9.19
C ARG A 39 5.66 1.61 -7.76
N LEU A 40 4.72 0.99 -7.05
CA LEU A 40 4.46 1.24 -5.64
C LEU A 40 4.82 0.01 -4.83
N SER A 41 5.52 0.23 -3.71
CA SER A 41 5.78 -0.80 -2.71
C SER A 41 4.50 -1.18 -1.95
N SER A 42 4.53 -2.30 -1.23
CA SER A 42 3.44 -2.66 -0.32
C SER A 42 3.30 -1.64 0.80
N SER A 43 4.41 -1.12 1.33
CA SER A 43 4.42 -0.11 2.40
C SER A 43 3.73 1.18 1.97
N GLU A 44 3.94 1.66 0.74
CA GLU A 44 3.25 2.83 0.20
C GLU A 44 1.74 2.62 0.05
N VAL A 45 1.31 1.42 -0.40
CA VAL A 45 -0.11 1.10 -0.55
C VAL A 45 -0.78 0.97 0.81
N MET A 46 -0.15 0.28 1.75
CA MET A 46 -0.62 0.14 3.14
C MET A 46 -0.74 1.50 3.83
N THR A 47 0.30 2.34 3.73
CA THR A 47 0.29 3.69 4.32
C THR A 47 -0.88 4.52 3.81
N ARG A 48 -1.16 4.50 2.51
CA ARG A 48 -2.31 5.22 1.93
C ARG A 48 -3.64 4.66 2.42
N LEU A 49 -3.76 3.35 2.65
CA LEU A 49 -4.95 2.72 3.19
C LEU A 49 -5.18 3.08 4.67
N ILE A 50 -4.12 3.02 5.49
CA ILE A 50 -4.18 3.41 6.91
C ILE A 50 -4.58 4.89 7.02
N ALA A 51 -3.93 5.76 6.25
CA ALA A 51 -4.27 7.17 6.22
C ALA A 51 -5.69 7.44 5.70
N PHE A 52 -6.21 6.64 4.76
CA PHE A 52 -7.61 6.70 4.37
C PHE A 52 -8.54 6.45 5.56
N HIS A 53 -8.31 5.36 6.32
CA HIS A 53 -9.12 5.05 7.49
C HIS A 53 -9.07 6.15 8.55
N GLN A 54 -7.91 6.79 8.74
CA GLN A 54 -7.74 7.89 9.69
C GLN A 54 -8.31 9.22 9.20
N SER A 55 -8.44 9.40 7.89
CA SER A 55 -8.87 10.67 7.28
C SER A 55 -10.37 10.96 7.40
N GLY A 56 -11.19 9.95 7.71
CA GLY A 56 -12.65 10.09 7.81
C GLY A 56 -13.37 10.27 6.46
N TYR A 57 -12.70 10.07 5.33
CA TYR A 57 -13.35 10.07 4.02
C TYR A 57 -14.33 8.89 3.90
N ARG A 58 -15.50 9.15 3.32
CA ARG A 58 -16.57 8.14 3.17
C ARG A 58 -16.22 7.03 2.18
N ASP A 59 -15.49 7.37 1.12
CA ASP A 59 -15.13 6.42 0.08
C ASP A 59 -13.68 6.61 -0.37
N PHE A 60 -13.03 5.48 -0.68
CA PHE A 60 -11.62 5.46 -1.04
C PHE A 60 -11.34 6.18 -2.37
N LYS A 61 -12.32 6.21 -3.29
CA LYS A 61 -12.15 6.85 -4.60
C LYS A 61 -12.01 8.36 -4.45
N THR A 62 -12.87 8.99 -3.66
CA THR A 62 -12.81 10.42 -3.38
C THR A 62 -11.53 10.77 -2.64
N TYR A 63 -11.17 10.02 -1.60
CA TYR A 63 -9.90 10.18 -0.90
C TYR A 63 -8.71 10.10 -1.87
N TYR A 64 -8.60 9.04 -2.66
CA TYR A 64 -7.46 8.83 -3.53
C TYR A 64 -7.36 9.90 -4.64
N THR A 65 -8.47 10.16 -5.33
CA THR A 65 -8.46 11.03 -6.51
C THR A 65 -8.43 12.52 -6.17
N LYS A 66 -9.07 12.94 -5.07
CA LYS A 66 -9.19 14.36 -4.69
C LYS A 66 -8.17 14.77 -3.64
N PHE A 67 -7.70 13.87 -2.78
CA PHE A 67 -6.72 14.19 -1.76
C PHE A 67 -5.32 13.70 -2.14
N VAL A 68 -5.12 12.38 -2.21
CA VAL A 68 -3.79 11.79 -2.44
C VAL A 68 -3.17 12.26 -3.76
N CYS A 69 -3.90 12.16 -4.88
CA CYS A 69 -3.39 12.56 -6.19
C CYS A 69 -3.09 14.07 -6.32
N GLN A 70 -3.66 14.90 -5.45
CA GLN A 70 -3.46 16.36 -5.48
C GLN A 70 -2.34 16.79 -4.53
N TYR A 71 -2.39 16.33 -3.28
CA TYR A 71 -1.52 16.84 -2.22
C TYR A 71 -0.28 15.97 -1.98
N TRP A 72 -0.32 14.68 -2.31
CA TRP A 72 0.77 13.74 -2.01
C TRP A 72 1.66 13.42 -3.20
N ARG A 73 1.51 14.16 -4.31
CA ARG A 73 2.38 14.01 -5.48
C ARG A 73 3.86 14.22 -5.18
N HIS A 74 4.19 15.11 -4.25
CA HIS A 74 5.57 15.32 -3.85
C HIS A 74 6.14 14.11 -3.10
N TYR A 75 5.34 13.47 -2.24
CA TYR A 75 5.77 12.32 -1.45
C TYR A 75 5.81 11.02 -2.28
N SER A 76 4.99 10.92 -3.31
CA SER A 76 4.97 9.78 -4.23
C SER A 76 4.93 10.26 -5.69
N PRO A 77 6.08 10.56 -6.30
CA PRO A 77 6.14 11.01 -7.69
C PRO A 77 5.57 9.95 -8.66
N ASP A 78 5.64 8.67 -8.29
CA ASP A 78 5.17 7.53 -9.07
C ASP A 78 3.72 7.10 -8.76
N LEU A 79 2.83 8.07 -8.50
CA LEU A 79 1.41 7.80 -8.32
C LEU A 79 0.79 7.03 -9.49
N VAL A 80 0.02 5.99 -9.15
CA VAL A 80 -0.70 5.16 -10.12
C VAL A 80 -2.15 5.62 -10.27
N SER A 81 -2.81 5.19 -11.35
CA SER A 81 -4.25 5.45 -11.51
C SER A 81 -5.06 4.78 -10.39
N TYR A 82 -6.24 5.31 -10.08
CA TYR A 82 -7.16 4.71 -9.09
C TYR A 82 -7.42 3.23 -9.35
N THR A 83 -7.67 2.85 -10.61
CA THR A 83 -7.88 1.46 -11.00
C THR A 83 -6.65 0.59 -10.72
N ARG A 84 -5.43 1.12 -10.95
CA ARG A 84 -4.21 0.40 -10.61
C ARG A 84 -4.05 0.28 -9.10
N MET A 85 -4.36 1.33 -8.33
CA MET A 85 -4.33 1.29 -6.87
C MET A 85 -5.26 0.20 -6.32
N LEU A 86 -6.50 0.09 -6.81
CA LEU A 86 -7.42 -0.98 -6.41
C LEU A 86 -6.89 -2.38 -6.71
N LYS A 87 -6.21 -2.57 -7.85
CA LYS A 87 -5.59 -3.86 -8.17
C LYS A 87 -4.47 -4.21 -7.18
N LEU A 88 -3.62 -3.24 -6.84
CA LEU A 88 -2.56 -3.43 -5.86
C LEU A 88 -3.12 -3.76 -4.48
N LEU A 89 -4.15 -3.02 -4.05
CA LEU A 89 -4.85 -3.30 -2.80
C LEU A 89 -5.43 -4.72 -2.79
N GLY A 90 -6.07 -5.13 -3.89
CA GLY A 90 -6.62 -6.48 -4.02
C GLY A 90 -5.58 -7.59 -4.07
N TYR A 91 -4.32 -7.30 -4.43
CA TYR A 91 -3.22 -8.25 -4.27
C TYR A 91 -2.82 -8.34 -2.81
N LEU A 92 -2.59 -7.20 -2.14
CA LEU A 92 -2.21 -7.19 -0.72
C LEU A 92 -3.24 -7.89 0.18
N THR A 93 -4.54 -7.66 -0.01
CA THR A 93 -5.58 -8.28 0.83
C THR A 93 -5.84 -9.76 0.51
N ARG A 94 -5.27 -10.29 -0.57
CA ARG A 94 -5.32 -11.74 -0.90
C ARG A 94 -4.03 -12.46 -0.55
N SER A 95 -3.00 -11.72 -0.18
CA SER A 95 -1.68 -12.20 0.18
C SER A 95 -1.38 -11.99 1.66
N MET A 96 -2.35 -11.63 2.49
CA MET A 96 -2.25 -11.57 3.96
C MET A 96 -3.51 -12.18 4.55
#